data_AF-A0A016SAD3-F1
#
_entry.id   AF-A0A016SAD3-F1
#
_cell.length_a   1.000
_cell.length_b   1.000
_cell.length_c   1.000
_cell.angle_alpha   90.00
_cell.angle_beta   90.00
_cell.angle_gamma   90.00
#
_symmetry.space_group_name_H-M   'P 1'
#
loop_
_entity.id
_entity.type
_entity.pdbx_description
1 polymer ?
#
loop_
_entity_poly.entity_id
_entity_poly.type
_entity_poly.pdbx_seq_one_letter_code
_entity_poly.pdbx_strand_id
1 'polypeptide(L)' 'MVRKIQKWTPHDLTDDQQSTRYEICSKLLVRQENEPFLDRLITVDEKWLLFDNKKRGCVWVDKFSIPPSFPKLGDSFVVL' A
#
# COMPACT_ATOMS: atom_id res chain seq x y z
N MET A 1 -26.55 4.68 4.73
CA MET A 1 -25.55 4.41 3.67
C MET A 1 -24.30 3.84 4.34
N VAL A 2 -24.08 2.51 4.30
CA VAL A 2 -22.94 1.87 4.98
C VAL A 2 -21.78 1.77 3.99
N ARG A 3 -20.65 2.40 4.28
CA ARG A 3 -19.41 2.22 3.52
C ARG A 3 -18.67 1.01 4.08
N LYS A 4 -18.70 -0.12 3.38
CA LYS A 4 -17.73 -1.19 3.59
C LYS A 4 -16.43 -0.78 2.92
N ILE A 5 -15.42 -0.41 3.72
CA ILE A 5 -14.05 -0.30 3.21
C ILE A 5 -13.61 -1.74 2.95
N GLN A 6 -13.42 -2.10 1.69
CA GLN A 6 -12.77 -3.37 1.36
C GLN A 6 -11.33 -3.29 1.91
N LYS A 7 -11.01 -4.19 2.84
CA LYS A 7 -9.66 -4.32 3.38
C LYS A 7 -8.80 -4.96 2.29
N TRP A 8 -7.93 -4.17 1.68
CA TRP A 8 -6.93 -4.68 0.75
C TRP A 8 -5.81 -5.33 1.54
N THR A 9 -5.71 -6.66 1.45
CA THR A 9 -4.55 -7.42 1.92
C THR A 9 -3.72 -7.79 0.69
N PRO A 10 -2.41 -7.48 0.64
CA PRO A 10 -1.59 -7.72 -0.55
C PRO A 10 -1.53 -9.20 -0.97
N HIS A 11 -1.38 -10.09 0.03
CA HIS A 11 -1.28 -11.53 -0.17
C HIS A 11 -1.87 -12.28 1.01
N ASP A 12 -2.53 -13.40 0.71
CA ASP A 12 -2.91 -14.38 1.71
C ASP A 12 -1.66 -15.16 2.13
N LEU A 13 -1.30 -15.08 3.40
CA LEU A 13 -0.10 -15.71 3.93
C LEU A 13 -0.39 -17.16 4.33
N THR A 14 0.53 -18.06 4.03
CA THR A 14 0.51 -19.42 4.59
C THR A 14 0.84 -19.40 6.08
N ASP A 15 0.47 -20.44 6.81
CA ASP A 15 0.74 -20.54 8.25
C ASP A 15 2.25 -20.45 8.56
N ASP A 16 3.10 -21.06 7.72
CA ASP A 16 4.56 -21.00 7.85
C ASP A 16 5.10 -19.58 7.63
N GLN A 17 4.55 -18.83 6.67
CA GLN A 17 4.92 -17.43 6.43
C GLN A 17 4.51 -16.55 7.60
N GLN A 18 3.34 -16.79 8.18
CA GLN A 18 2.86 -16.08 9.37
C GLN A 18 3.77 -16.36 10.58
N SER A 19 4.10 -17.63 10.81
CA SER A 19 5.01 -18.05 11.89
C SER A 19 6.39 -17.40 11.74
N THR A 20 6.97 -17.46 10.55
CA THR A 20 8.27 -16.84 10.25
C THR A 20 8.26 -15.34 10.53
N ARG A 21 7.21 -14.63 10.10
CA ARG A 21 7.06 -13.19 10.37
C ARG A 21 6.92 -12.90 11.86
N TYR A 22 6.15 -13.71 12.58
CA TYR A 22 5.97 -13.57 14.02
C TYR A 22 7.30 -13.74 14.77
N GLU A 23 8.07 -14.77 14.45
CA GLU A 23 9.37 -15.01 15.08
C GLU A 23 10.37 -13.88 14.83
N ILE A 24 10.47 -13.41 13.58
CA ILE A 24 11.36 -12.30 13.21
C ILE A 24 10.96 -11.02 13.97
N CYS A 25 9.67 -10.66 13.94
CA CYS A 25 9.18 -9.48 14.66
C CYS A 25 9.45 -9.56 16.17
N SER A 26 9.26 -10.73 16.78
CA SER A 26 9.49 -10.93 18.21
C SER A 26 10.97 -10.73 18.56
N LYS A 27 11.90 -11.27 17.76
CA LYS A 27 13.34 -11.09 17.95
C LYS A 27 13.77 -9.63 17.77
N LEU A 28 13.22 -8.95 16.76
CA LEU A 28 13.53 -7.54 16.51
C LEU A 28 13.00 -6.64 17.64
N LEU A 29 11.84 -6.95 18.21
CA LEU A 29 11.28 -6.22 19.34
C LEU A 29 12.18 -6.33 20.58
N VAL A 30 12.57 -7.56 20.95
CA VAL A 30 13.48 -7.79 22.07
C VAL A 30 14.83 -7.10 21.86
N ARG A 31 15.34 -7.13 20.62
CA ARG A 31 16.57 -6.39 20.28
C ARG A 31 16.40 -4.89 20.48
N GLN A 32 15.27 -4.32 20.03
CA GLN A 32 14.99 -2.89 20.15
C GLN A 32 14.88 -2.42 21.61
N GLU A 33 14.35 -3.26 22.50
CA GLU A 33 14.28 -2.98 23.93
C GLU A 33 15.65 -3.03 24.61
N ASN A 34 16.50 -3.99 24.22
CA ASN A 34 17.83 -4.17 24.80
C ASN A 34 18.87 -3.18 24.26
N GLU A 35 18.89 -2.96 22.95
CA GLU A 35 19.76 -2.00 22.27
C GLU A 35 18.95 -1.33 21.15
N PRO A 36 18.43 -0.11 21.38
CA PRO A 36 17.73 0.65 20.35
C PRO A 36 18.59 0.83 19.11
N PHE A 37 18.11 0.37 17.95
CA PHE A 37 18.88 0.37 16.70
C PHE A 37 18.15 1.06 15.53
N LEU A 38 16.93 1.55 15.75
CA LEU A 38 16.12 2.22 14.73
C LEU A 38 16.76 3.52 14.22
N ASP A 39 17.56 4.20 15.05
CA ASP A 39 18.29 5.41 14.69
C ASP A 39 19.42 5.16 13.68
N ARG A 40 19.93 3.93 13.63
CA ARG A 40 20.98 3.48 12.70
C ARG A 40 20.42 2.79 11.45
N LEU A 41 19.10 2.62 11.36
CA LEU A 41 18.49 1.86 10.27
C LEU A 41 18.44 2.72 8.99
N ILE A 42 19.07 2.23 7.93
CA ILE A 42 18.94 2.79 6.58
C ILE A 42 18.11 1.82 5.76
N THR A 43 16.93 2.24 5.30
CA THR A 43 16.05 1.45 4.43
C THR A 43 16.02 2.05 3.03
N VAL A 44 15.97 1.19 2.02
CA VAL A 44 15.81 1.57 0.61
C VAL A 44 14.80 0.61 0.01
N ASP A 45 13.84 1.14 -0.73
CA ASP A 45 12.86 0.37 -1.49
C ASP A 45 12.59 1.10 -2.81
N GLU A 46 12.41 0.34 -3.88
CA GLU A 46 12.11 0.90 -5.20
C GLU A 46 10.61 1.06 -5.35
N LYS A 47 10.19 2.22 -5.87
CA LYS A 47 8.77 2.47 -6.12
C LYS A 47 8.56 2.96 -7.53
N TRP A 48 7.74 2.23 -8.27
CA TRP A 48 7.21 2.68 -9.55
C TRP A 48 6.34 3.92 -9.36
N LEU A 49 6.75 5.03 -9.99
CA LEU A 49 5.91 6.22 -10.11
C LEU A 49 5.29 6.26 -11.50
N LEU A 50 3.98 6.42 -11.51
CA LEU A 50 3.23 6.68 -12.74
C LEU A 50 3.55 8.10 -13.21
N PHE A 51 3.90 8.24 -14.50
CA PHE A 51 4.15 9.54 -15.11
C PHE A 51 2.92 10.45 -15.01
N ASP A 52 1.73 9.89 -15.25
CA ASP A 52 0.44 10.57 -15.12
C ASP A 52 -0.42 9.84 -14.08
N ASN A 53 -0.23 10.13 -12.79
CA ASN A 53 -1.05 9.55 -11.72
C ASN A 53 -2.36 10.34 -11.55
N LYS A 54 -3.22 10.37 -12.59
CA LYS A 54 -4.57 10.94 -12.47
C LYS A 54 -5.37 10.13 -11.48
N LYS A 55 -5.42 10.60 -10.24
CA LYS A 55 -6.32 10.04 -9.23
C LYS A 55 -7.74 10.19 -9.77
N ARG A 56 -8.50 9.08 -9.80
CA ARG A 56 -9.94 9.15 -10.04
C ARG A 56 -10.55 9.99 -8.92
N GLY A 57 -10.99 11.19 -9.26
CA GLY A 57 -11.77 12.00 -8.34
C GLY A 57 -13.13 11.34 -8.10
N CYS A 58 -13.64 11.44 -6.87
CA CYS A 58 -15.05 11.15 -6.63
C CYS A 58 -15.86 12.32 -7.20
N VAL A 59 -16.68 12.05 -8.22
CA VAL A 59 -17.64 13.04 -8.75
C VAL A 59 -19.01 12.70 -8.18
N TRP A 60 -19.66 13.70 -7.58
CA TRP A 60 -21.06 13.60 -7.22
C TRP A 60 -21.88 13.83 -8.49
N VAL A 61 -22.67 12.83 -8.89
CA VAL A 61 -23.55 12.90 -10.05
C VAL A 61 -24.99 12.69 -9.59
N ASP A 62 -25.91 13.43 -10.19
CA ASP A 62 -27.34 13.26 -9.95
C ASP A 62 -27.83 11.96 -10.61
N LYS A 63 -28.93 11.39 -10.10
CA LYS A 63 -29.41 10.03 -10.38
C LYS A 63 -29.65 9.74 -11.87
N PHE A 64 -29.88 10.77 -12.68
CA PHE A 64 -30.16 10.67 -14.11
C PHE A 64 -29.07 11.31 -15.00
N SER A 65 -27.95 11.72 -14.40
CA SER A 65 -26.84 12.34 -15.14
C SER A 65 -25.84 11.31 -15.63
N ILE A 66 -25.25 11.56 -16.80
CA ILE A 66 -24.19 10.72 -17.35
C ILE A 66 -22.89 11.11 -16.64
N PRO A 67 -22.18 10.17 -15.98
CA PRO A 67 -20.91 10.48 -15.34
C PRO A 67 -19.86 10.89 -16.38
N PRO A 68 -18.99 11.87 -16.06
CA PRO A 68 -17.94 12.29 -16.97
C PRO A 68 -16.99 11.12 -17.29
N SER A 69 -16.57 11.02 -18.55
CA SER A 69 -15.59 10.03 -18.98
C SER A 69 -14.20 10.44 -18.47
N PHE A 70 -13.55 9.54 -17.74
CA PHE A 70 -12.16 9.72 -17.34
C PHE A 70 -11.25 9.18 -18.45
N PRO A 71 -10.21 9.92 -18.87
CA PRO A 71 -9.26 9.42 -19.85
C PRO A 71 -8.58 8.15 -19.34
N LYS A 72 -8.36 7.19 -20.24
CA LYS A 72 -7.59 5.98 -19.92
C LYS A 72 -6.15 6.37 -19.63
N LEU A 73 -5.56 5.78 -18.60
CA LEU A 73 -4.17 6.01 -18.20
C LEU A 73 -3.25 5.54 -19.34
N GLY A 74 -2.23 6.32 -19.68
CA GLY A 74 -1.14 5.85 -20.54
C GLY A 74 -0.12 5.07 -19.71
N ASP A 75 0.44 3.99 -20.27
CA ASP A 75 1.29 3.02 -19.55
C ASP A 75 2.75 3.47 -19.37
N SER A 76 2.98 4.77 -19.16
CA SER A 76 4.32 5.31 -18.98
C SER A 76 4.72 5.32 -17.50
N PHE A 77 5.70 4.48 -17.17
CA PHE A 77 6.28 4.33 -15.83
C PHE A 77 7.70 4.90 -15.78
N VAL A 78 8.10 5.45 -14.64
CA VAL A 78 9.48 5.85 -14.37
C VAL A 78 9.96 5.12 -13.11
N VAL A 79 11.20 4.60 -13.14
CA VAL A 79 11.90 4.03 -11.98
C VAL A 79 12.72 5.13 -11.31
N LEU A 80 12.63 5.25 -9.99
CA LEU A 80 13.47 6.09 -9.15
C LEU A 80 14.18 5.25 -8.10
#